data_AF-A0A919MIJ2-F1
#
_entry.id   AF-A0A919MIJ2-F1
#
_cell.length_a   1.000
_cell.length_b   1.000
_cell.length_c   1.000
_cell.angle_alpha   90.00
_cell.angle_beta   90.00
_cell.angle_gamma   90.00
#
_symmetry.space_group_name_H-M   'P 1'
#
loop_
_entity.id
_entity.type
_entity.pdbx_description
1 polymer ?
#
loop_
_entity_poly.entity_id
_entity_poly.type
_entity_poly.pdbx_seq_one_letter_code
_entity_poly.pdbx_strand_id
1 'polypeptide(L)'
;MHPRATGIGLAASLLGELILDNKLRIFAGDLEIVSNHPPRDGLDHAVLDLLIAQPQHRDVRTWLAYLSQDAAVRVGERLERSGAVESVTRRRMLSTQTFYMPNNELQRNAAAWAPMRLANILVRGLDMSITDRVLAGLIAATGLTRHVLWDFEAHRSAFAVLPNTVASLPEDLRQLIEHTEASVGSVLAVGRR
;
A
#
# COMPACT_ATOMS: atom_id res chain seq x y z
N MET A 1 8.42 -12.15 -4.07
CA MET A 1 7.18 -11.54 -3.55
C MET A 1 6.04 -12.52 -3.68
N HIS A 2 5.24 -12.71 -2.62
CA HIS A 2 3.99 -13.46 -2.75
C HIS A 2 2.91 -12.51 -3.32
N PRO A 3 2.31 -12.76 -4.49
CA PRO A 3 1.39 -11.83 -5.13
C PRO A 3 0.26 -11.32 -4.23
N ARG A 4 -0.25 -12.20 -3.35
CA ARG A 4 -1.28 -11.83 -2.37
C ARG A 4 -0.80 -10.83 -1.32
N ALA A 5 0.46 -10.89 -0.87
CA ALA A 5 0.99 -9.93 0.10
C ALA A 5 1.11 -8.53 -0.52
N THR A 6 1.51 -8.47 -1.80
CA THR A 6 1.51 -7.23 -2.58
C THR A 6 0.08 -6.69 -2.76
N GLY A 7 -0.88 -7.55 -3.09
CA GLY A 7 -2.29 -7.15 -3.18
C GLY A 7 -2.83 -6.55 -1.89
N ILE A 8 -2.56 -7.17 -0.73
CA ILE A 8 -2.97 -6.64 0.58
C ILE A 8 -2.28 -5.30 0.86
N GLY A 9 -0.98 -5.19 0.58
CA GLY A 9 -0.25 -3.94 0.76
C GLY A 9 -0.83 -2.79 -0.05
N LEU A 10 -1.16 -3.04 -1.32
CA LEU A 10 -1.79 -2.04 -2.19
C LEU A 10 -3.22 -1.70 -1.75
N ALA A 11 -4.00 -2.70 -1.33
CA ALA A 11 -5.32 -2.48 -0.76
C ALA A 11 -5.26 -1.58 0.49
N ALA A 12 -4.30 -1.85 1.38
CA ALA A 12 -4.06 -1.04 2.56
C ALA A 12 -3.63 0.38 2.18
N SER A 13 -2.77 0.56 1.17
CA SER A 13 -2.41 1.89 0.68
C SER A 13 -3.62 2.68 0.17
N LEU A 14 -4.54 2.05 -0.58
CA LEU A 14 -5.76 2.71 -1.06
C LEU A 14 -6.66 3.18 0.10
N LEU A 15 -6.83 2.36 1.14
CA LEU A 15 -7.56 2.77 2.34
C LEU A 15 -6.81 3.87 3.10
N GLY A 16 -5.48 3.78 3.17
CA GLY A 16 -4.62 4.77 3.80
C GLY A 16 -4.67 6.13 3.11
N GLU A 17 -4.69 6.17 1.77
CA GLU A 17 -4.88 7.39 0.97
C GLU A 17 -6.22 8.07 1.33
N LEU A 18 -7.31 7.30 1.44
CA LEU A 18 -8.62 7.82 1.85
C LEU A 18 -8.68 8.31 3.31
N ILE A 19 -7.93 7.69 4.23
CA ILE A 19 -7.82 8.15 5.62
C ILE A 19 -7.03 9.47 5.67
N LEU A 20 -5.90 9.55 4.96
CA LEU A 20 -5.08 10.76 4.87
C LEU A 20 -5.87 11.94 4.26
N ASP A 21 -6.77 11.66 3.31
CA ASP A 21 -7.68 12.63 2.70
C ASP A 21 -8.95 12.92 3.54
N ASN A 22 -9.02 12.41 4.77
CA ASN A 22 -10.15 12.57 5.70
C ASN A 22 -11.51 12.11 5.13
N LYS A 23 -11.49 11.08 4.28
CA LYS A 23 -12.69 10.44 3.73
C LYS A 23 -13.16 9.30 4.59
N LEU A 24 -12.21 8.58 5.19
CA LEU A 24 -12.43 7.44 6.05
C LEU A 24 -11.72 7.64 7.39
N ARG A 25 -12.18 6.89 8.39
CA ARG A 25 -11.42 6.61 9.62
C ARG A 25 -11.62 5.15 10.00
N ILE A 26 -10.71 4.64 10.83
CA ILE A 26 -10.86 3.30 11.43
C ILE A 26 -11.15 3.47 12.92
N PHE A 27 -12.16 2.77 13.40
CA PHE A 27 -12.50 2.72 14.81
C PHE A 27 -12.87 1.29 15.20
N ALA A 28 -12.17 0.75 16.19
CA ALA A 28 -12.39 -0.62 16.68
C ALA A 28 -12.35 -1.69 15.57
N GLY A 29 -11.48 -1.50 14.57
CA GLY A 29 -11.36 -2.41 13.42
C GLY A 29 -12.41 -2.26 12.32
N ASP A 30 -13.34 -1.32 12.45
CA ASP A 30 -14.34 -0.98 11.44
C ASP A 30 -13.97 0.29 10.66
N LEU A 31 -14.23 0.29 9.36
CA LEU A 31 -14.20 1.47 8.49
C LEU A 31 -15.46 2.31 8.72
N GLU A 32 -15.25 3.60 8.98
CA GLU A 32 -16.29 4.60 9.06
C GLU A 32 -16.08 5.69 8.00
N ILE A 33 -17.15 6.02 7.28
CA ILE A 33 -17.14 7.06 6.26
C ILE A 33 -17.28 8.42 6.95
N VAL A 34 -16.25 9.25 6.83
CA VAL A 34 -16.20 10.61 7.39
C VAL A 34 -16.78 11.63 6.42
N SER A 35 -16.49 11.46 5.12
CA SER A 35 -16.94 12.37 4.07
C SER A 35 -17.20 11.62 2.78
N ASN A 36 -18.34 11.90 2.14
CA ASN A 36 -18.71 11.38 0.82
C ASN A 36 -18.30 12.31 -0.33
N HIS A 37 -17.55 13.38 -0.05
CA HIS A 37 -17.09 14.27 -1.10
C HIS A 37 -16.06 13.55 -1.98
N PRO A 38 -16.23 13.55 -3.31
CA PRO A 38 -15.43 12.73 -4.20
C PRO A 38 -13.94 13.12 -4.15
N PRO A 39 -13.03 12.15 -3.94
CA PRO A 39 -11.60 12.32 -4.14
C PRO A 39 -11.27 12.78 -5.56
N ARG A 40 -10.11 13.46 -5.71
CA ARG A 40 -9.61 13.88 -7.02
C ARG A 40 -9.08 12.71 -7.85
N ASP A 41 -8.42 11.76 -7.18
CA ASP A 41 -7.96 10.55 -7.84
C ASP A 41 -9.15 9.63 -8.16
N GLY A 42 -9.20 9.17 -9.42
CA GLY A 42 -10.33 8.37 -9.87
C GLY A 42 -10.38 6.97 -9.25
N LEU A 43 -9.24 6.42 -8.83
CA LEU A 43 -9.22 5.13 -8.14
C LEU A 43 -9.73 5.27 -6.71
N ASP A 44 -9.27 6.30 -6.00
CA ASP A 44 -9.73 6.60 -4.63
C ASP A 44 -11.23 6.91 -4.61
N HIS A 45 -11.73 7.66 -5.60
CA HIS A 45 -13.16 7.89 -5.78
C HIS A 45 -13.92 6.57 -5.96
N ALA A 46 -13.48 5.70 -6.87
CA ALA A 46 -14.15 4.41 -7.09
C ALA A 46 -14.11 3.51 -5.85
N VAL A 47 -13.04 3.55 -5.04
CA VAL A 47 -12.98 2.82 -3.77
C VAL A 47 -13.96 3.42 -2.76
N LEU A 48 -14.02 4.74 -2.62
CA LEU A 48 -14.96 5.41 -1.72
C LEU A 48 -16.43 5.11 -2.09
N ASP A 49 -16.78 5.18 -3.37
CA ASP A 49 -18.13 4.86 -3.85
C ASP A 49 -18.52 3.42 -3.54
N LEU A 50 -17.58 2.48 -3.69
CA LEU A 50 -17.81 1.08 -3.35
C LEU A 50 -18.09 0.89 -1.84
N LEU A 51 -17.34 1.59 -0.98
CA LEU A 51 -17.55 1.57 0.47
C LEU A 51 -18.93 2.16 0.83
N ILE A 52 -19.32 3.28 0.20
CA ILE A 52 -20.63 3.92 0.39
C ILE A 52 -21.77 2.99 -0.04
N ALA A 53 -21.61 2.28 -1.16
CA ALA A 53 -22.60 1.38 -1.69
C ALA A 53 -22.80 0.10 -0.87
N GLN A 54 -21.87 -0.23 0.03
CA GLN A 54 -21.86 -1.46 0.82
C GLN A 54 -21.83 -1.18 2.35
N PRO A 55 -22.78 -0.40 2.90
CA PRO A 55 -22.72 0.11 4.27
C PRO A 55 -22.81 -0.98 5.36
N GLN A 56 -23.24 -2.20 5.00
CA GLN A 56 -23.29 -3.37 5.87
C GLN A 56 -21.92 -4.04 6.07
N HIS A 57 -20.93 -3.73 5.23
CA HIS A 57 -19.58 -4.27 5.35
C HIS A 57 -18.64 -3.19 5.90
N ARG A 58 -18.19 -3.35 7.14
CA ARG A 58 -17.35 -2.35 7.83
C ARG A 58 -15.99 -2.89 8.26
N ASP A 59 -15.89 -4.18 8.51
CA ASP A 59 -14.65 -4.81 8.96
C ASP A 59 -13.47 -4.54 7.99
N VAL A 60 -12.39 -3.94 8.52
CA VAL A 60 -11.20 -3.56 7.76
C VAL A 60 -10.57 -4.79 7.09
N ARG A 61 -10.52 -5.93 7.78
CA ARG A 61 -9.88 -7.14 7.23
C ARG A 61 -10.62 -7.67 6.01
N THR A 62 -11.95 -7.63 6.03
CA THR A 62 -12.82 -8.00 4.90
C THR A 62 -12.56 -7.10 3.70
N TRP A 63 -12.45 -5.79 3.91
CA TRP A 63 -12.13 -4.85 2.84
C TRP A 63 -10.72 -5.02 2.28
N LEU A 64 -9.72 -5.25 3.14
CA LEU A 64 -8.36 -5.58 2.69
C LEU A 64 -8.36 -6.84 1.84
N ALA A 65 -9.06 -7.90 2.27
CA ALA A 65 -9.15 -9.14 1.51
C ALA A 65 -9.86 -8.93 0.17
N TYR A 66 -10.97 -8.20 0.14
CA TYR A 66 -11.74 -7.91 -1.07
C TYR A 66 -10.91 -7.09 -2.08
N LEU A 67 -10.39 -5.93 -1.67
CA LEU A 67 -9.62 -5.03 -2.53
C LEU A 67 -8.31 -5.68 -3.00
N SER A 68 -7.70 -6.56 -2.20
CA SER A 68 -6.44 -7.22 -2.58
C SER A 68 -6.54 -8.11 -3.83
N GLN A 69 -7.76 -8.50 -4.23
CA GLN A 69 -7.99 -9.38 -5.38
C GLN A 69 -7.57 -8.73 -6.70
N ASP A 70 -7.78 -7.43 -6.84
CA ASP A 70 -7.50 -6.66 -8.06
C ASP A 70 -6.66 -5.40 -7.84
N ALA A 71 -6.28 -5.07 -6.59
CA ALA A 71 -5.51 -3.86 -6.27
C ALA A 71 -4.24 -3.69 -7.12
N ALA A 72 -3.51 -4.77 -7.41
CA ALA A 72 -2.30 -4.71 -8.24
C ALA A 72 -2.60 -4.25 -9.68
N VAL A 73 -3.72 -4.67 -10.25
CA VAL A 73 -4.15 -4.27 -11.59
C VAL A 73 -4.63 -2.82 -11.56
N ARG A 74 -5.54 -2.48 -10.64
CA ARG A 74 -6.13 -1.13 -10.53
C ARG A 74 -5.07 -0.05 -10.26
N VAL A 75 -4.10 -0.33 -9.38
CA VAL A 75 -2.97 0.58 -9.14
C VAL A 75 -2.04 0.64 -10.34
N GLY A 76 -1.81 -0.48 -11.04
CA GLY A 76 -1.05 -0.51 -12.29
C GLY A 76 -1.67 0.41 -13.36
N GLU A 77 -2.99 0.32 -13.56
CA GLU A 77 -3.74 1.19 -14.47
C GLU A 77 -3.70 2.66 -14.04
N ARG A 78 -3.73 2.95 -12.73
CA ARG A 78 -3.54 4.31 -12.21
C ARG A 78 -2.15 4.84 -12.56
N LEU A 79 -1.10 4.06 -12.34
CA LEU A 79 0.28 4.41 -12.66
C LEU A 79 0.52 4.57 -14.17
N GLU A 80 -0.14 3.74 -14.99
CA GLU A 80 -0.06 3.86 -16.45
C GLU A 80 -0.73 5.16 -16.93
N ARG A 81 -1.92 5.49 -16.41
CA ARG A 81 -2.60 6.77 -16.70
C ARG A 81 -1.78 7.99 -16.29
N SER A 82 -0.96 7.89 -15.24
CA SER A 82 -0.04 8.95 -14.84
C SER A 82 1.28 8.95 -15.62
N GLY A 83 1.48 8.01 -16.56
CA GLY A 83 2.69 7.87 -17.35
C GLY A 83 3.89 7.28 -16.59
N ALA A 84 3.69 6.76 -15.37
CA ALA A 84 4.76 6.22 -14.53
C ALA A 84 5.25 4.83 -14.98
N VAL A 85 4.39 4.09 -15.68
CA VAL A 85 4.66 2.74 -16.20
C VAL A 85 3.95 2.55 -17.54
N GLU A 86 4.31 1.49 -18.26
CA GLU A 86 3.61 1.01 -19.44
C GLU A 86 3.09 -0.41 -19.21
N SER A 87 1.92 -0.74 -19.73
CA SER A 87 1.41 -2.11 -19.72
C SER A 87 2.10 -2.97 -20.79
N VAL A 88 2.60 -4.13 -20.38
CA VAL A 88 3.23 -5.13 -21.23
C VAL A 88 2.44 -6.42 -21.12
N THR A 89 1.65 -6.73 -22.14
CA THR A 89 0.86 -7.96 -22.19
C THR A 89 1.70 -9.09 -22.78
N ARG A 90 1.97 -10.14 -21.99
CA ARG A 90 2.61 -11.37 -22.47
C ARG A 90 1.55 -12.46 -22.62
N ARG A 91 1.39 -12.94 -23.85
CA ARG A 91 0.57 -14.12 -24.15
C ARG A 91 1.43 -15.38 -24.14
N ARG A 92 0.97 -16.40 -23.42
CA ARG A 92 1.47 -17.77 -23.45
C ARG A 92 0.38 -18.68 -24.02
N MET A 93 0.74 -19.91 -24.38
CA MET A 93 -0.21 -20.88 -24.99
C MET A 93 -1.51 -21.09 -24.19
N LEU A 94 -1.50 -20.93 -22.86
CA LEU A 94 -2.68 -21.13 -21.99
C LEU A 94 -2.98 -19.96 -21.05
N SER A 95 -2.23 -18.85 -21.13
CA SER A 95 -2.45 -17.71 -20.22
C SER A 95 -2.06 -16.39 -20.84
N THR A 96 -2.75 -15.33 -20.44
CA THR A 96 -2.36 -13.95 -20.73
C THR A 96 -2.04 -13.27 -19.42
N GLN A 97 -0.88 -12.61 -19.34
CA GLN A 97 -0.47 -11.87 -18.16
C GLN A 97 -0.04 -10.46 -18.55
N THR A 98 -0.64 -9.47 -17.90
CA THR A 98 -0.28 -8.05 -18.04
C THR A 98 0.68 -7.67 -16.92
N PHE A 99 1.78 -7.03 -17.31
CA PHE A 99 2.77 -6.46 -16.39
C PHE A 99 2.79 -4.95 -16.55
N TYR A 100 3.05 -4.21 -15.47
CA TYR A 100 3.22 -2.77 -15.50
C TYR A 100 4.68 -2.46 -15.21
N MET A 101 5.41 -1.93 -16.19
CA MET A 101 6.86 -1.80 -16.11
C MET A 101 7.33 -0.38 -16.48
N PRO A 102 8.33 0.17 -15.78
CA PRO A 102 8.99 1.41 -16.20
C PRO A 102 9.94 1.12 -17.36
N ASN A 103 9.49 1.36 -18.60
CA ASN A 103 10.19 0.94 -19.82
C ASN A 103 11.13 2.02 -20.39
N ASN A 104 10.96 3.28 -20.02
CA ASN A 104 11.87 4.35 -20.42
C ASN A 104 12.72 4.87 -19.25
N GLU A 105 13.75 5.66 -19.57
CA GLU A 105 14.72 6.16 -18.58
C GLU A 105 14.08 7.03 -17.51
N LEU A 106 13.18 7.93 -17.91
CA LEU A 106 12.47 8.82 -16.98
C LEU A 106 11.65 8.02 -15.96
N GLN A 107 10.90 7.02 -16.42
CA GLN A 107 10.10 6.14 -15.57
C GLN A 107 10.98 5.32 -14.62
N ARG A 108 12.10 4.75 -15.11
CA ARG A 108 13.03 3.98 -14.25
C ARG A 108 13.65 4.86 -13.17
N ASN A 109 14.07 6.08 -13.52
CA ASN A 109 14.63 7.03 -12.56
C ASN A 109 13.59 7.44 -11.51
N ALA A 110 12.35 7.71 -11.92
CA ALA A 110 11.26 8.01 -10.99
C ALA A 110 10.94 6.84 -10.06
N ALA A 111 10.87 5.61 -10.59
CA ALA A 111 10.62 4.40 -9.81
C ALA A 111 11.74 4.10 -8.81
N ALA A 112 13.00 4.39 -9.15
CA ALA A 112 14.13 4.26 -8.24
C ALA A 112 14.20 5.37 -7.18
N TRP A 113 13.74 6.58 -7.49
CA TRP A 113 13.81 7.72 -6.57
C TRP A 113 12.95 7.54 -5.32
N ALA A 114 11.71 7.06 -5.46
CA ALA A 114 10.77 6.91 -4.34
C ALA A 114 11.33 6.06 -3.17
N PRO A 115 11.81 4.82 -3.40
CA PRO A 115 12.42 4.02 -2.35
C PRO A 115 13.70 4.65 -1.77
N MET A 116 14.55 5.23 -2.63
CA MET A 116 15.79 5.89 -2.19
C MET A 116 15.53 7.08 -1.27
N ARG A 117 14.51 7.90 -1.59
CA ARG A 117 14.10 9.04 -0.77
C ARG A 117 13.66 8.58 0.62
N LEU A 118 12.80 7.56 0.68
CA LEU A 118 12.30 7.02 1.95
C LEU A 118 13.42 6.38 2.78
N ALA A 119 14.29 5.59 2.15
CA ALA A 119 15.45 5.01 2.81
C ALA A 119 16.36 6.09 3.41
N ASN A 120 16.64 7.16 2.65
CA ASN A 120 17.47 8.28 3.11
C ASN A 120 16.86 8.99 4.33
N ILE A 121 15.54 9.24 4.31
CA ILE A 121 14.83 9.83 5.45
C ILE A 121 14.99 8.96 6.71
N LEU A 122 14.77 7.65 6.58
CA LEU A 122 14.88 6.69 7.68
C LEU A 122 16.30 6.56 8.23
N VAL A 123 17.30 6.47 7.34
CA VAL A 123 18.71 6.31 7.72
C VAL A 123 19.27 7.55 8.42
N ARG A 124 18.92 8.74 7.92
CA ARG A 124 19.41 10.00 8.46
C ARG A 124 18.59 10.53 9.64
N GLY A 125 17.48 9.86 9.99
CA GLY A 125 16.57 10.32 11.04
C GLY A 125 15.98 11.69 10.74
N LEU A 126 15.68 11.98 9.46
CA LEU A 126 15.03 13.23 9.07
C LEU A 126 13.57 13.22 9.50
N ASP A 127 12.98 14.41 9.64
CA ASP A 127 11.56 14.54 9.93
C ASP A 127 10.70 13.88 8.85
N MET A 128 9.91 12.89 9.26
CA MET A 128 8.97 12.19 8.39
C MET A 128 7.61 12.86 8.41
N SER A 129 7.11 13.17 7.21
CA SER A 129 5.70 13.49 7.00
C SER A 129 4.81 12.31 7.42
N ILE A 130 3.55 12.57 7.76
CA ILE A 130 2.61 11.51 8.15
C ILE A 130 2.47 10.44 7.05
N THR A 131 2.42 10.86 5.78
CA THR A 131 2.37 9.98 4.62
C THR A 131 3.57 9.04 4.55
N ASP A 132 4.77 9.56 4.86
CA ASP A 132 6.00 8.75 4.85
C ASP A 132 6.04 7.75 5.98
N ARG A 133 5.50 8.10 7.15
CA ARG A 133 5.35 7.17 8.28
C ARG A 133 4.38 6.04 7.96
N VAL A 134 3.25 6.36 7.32
CA VAL A 134 2.27 5.36 6.85
C VAL A 134 2.92 4.44 5.81
N LEU A 135 3.59 5.01 4.81
CA LEU A 135 4.26 4.23 3.78
C LEU A 135 5.33 3.30 4.35
N ALA A 136 6.16 3.80 5.28
CA ALA A 136 7.16 3.00 5.98
C ALA A 136 6.52 1.86 6.78
N GLY A 137 5.43 2.15 7.49
CA GLY A 137 4.67 1.16 8.26
C GLY A 137 4.07 0.06 7.39
N LEU A 138 3.43 0.42 6.27
CA LEU A 138 2.86 -0.55 5.31
C LEU A 138 3.93 -1.41 4.65
N ILE A 139 5.09 -0.83 4.29
CA ILE A 139 6.24 -1.58 3.78
C ILE A 139 6.74 -2.61 4.79
N ALA A 140 6.77 -2.26 6.08
CA ALA A 140 7.13 -3.17 7.17
C ALA A 140 6.08 -4.29 7.33
N ALA A 141 4.80 -3.93 7.43
CA ALA A 141 3.69 -4.88 7.61
C ALA A 141 3.57 -5.91 6.48
N THR A 142 4.03 -5.56 5.29
CA THR A 142 4.01 -6.44 4.11
C THR A 142 5.30 -7.23 3.91
N GLY A 143 6.29 -7.06 4.79
CA GLY A 143 7.62 -7.69 4.68
C GLY A 143 8.43 -7.21 3.48
N LEU A 144 8.08 -6.04 2.92
CA LEU A 144 8.70 -5.48 1.71
C LEU A 144 9.98 -4.70 2.00
N THR A 145 10.32 -4.46 3.28
CA THR A 145 11.43 -3.60 3.70
C THR A 145 12.72 -3.88 2.95
N ARG A 146 13.14 -5.15 2.84
CA ARG A 146 14.37 -5.56 2.15
C ARG A 146 14.34 -5.43 0.62
N HIS A 147 13.17 -5.32 0.01
CA HIS A 147 13.02 -5.18 -1.44
C HIS A 147 12.80 -3.74 -1.88
N VAL A 148 12.19 -2.92 -1.01
CA VAL A 148 11.93 -1.51 -1.28
C VAL A 148 13.09 -0.65 -0.78
N LEU A 149 13.68 -0.96 0.37
CA LEU A 149 14.79 -0.19 0.94
C LEU A 149 16.11 -0.93 0.65
N TRP A 150 16.63 -0.74 -0.56
CA TRP A 150 17.94 -1.27 -0.96
C TRP A 150 19.04 -0.75 -0.01
N ASP A 151 20.04 -1.58 0.33
CA ASP A 151 21.13 -1.30 1.30
C ASP A 151 20.69 -0.92 2.73
N PHE A 152 19.40 -1.11 3.06
CA PHE A 152 18.87 -0.81 4.40
C PHE A 152 19.39 -1.78 5.47
N GLU A 153 19.79 -2.99 5.09
CA GLU A 153 20.44 -3.96 6.01
C GLU A 153 21.79 -3.46 6.55
N ALA A 154 22.49 -2.60 5.79
CA ALA A 154 23.71 -1.93 6.27
C ALA A 154 23.41 -0.89 7.37
N HIS A 155 22.14 -0.49 7.51
CA HIS A 155 21.69 0.56 8.41
C HIS A 155 20.72 0.00 9.46
N ARG A 156 21.20 -0.96 10.27
CA ARG A 156 20.43 -1.60 11.35
C ARG A 156 19.71 -0.62 12.29
N SER A 157 20.27 0.56 12.51
CA SER A 157 19.63 1.63 13.29
C SER A 157 18.30 2.08 12.69
N ALA A 158 18.15 2.08 11.38
CA ALA A 158 16.92 2.50 10.71
C ALA A 158 15.76 1.51 10.92
N PHE A 159 16.05 0.21 11.10
CA PHE A 159 15.05 -0.78 11.54
C PHE A 159 14.55 -0.51 12.96
N ALA A 160 15.42 -0.03 13.85
CA ALA A 160 15.05 0.29 15.22
C ALA A 160 14.12 1.50 15.32
N VAL A 161 14.08 2.36 14.29
CA VAL A 161 13.21 3.55 14.25
C VAL A 161 11.77 3.20 13.84
N LEU A 162 11.57 2.13 13.03
CA LEU A 162 10.25 1.79 12.47
C LEU A 162 9.14 1.60 13.53
N PRO A 163 9.35 0.90 14.66
CA PRO A 163 8.32 0.78 15.69
C PRO A 163 7.88 2.14 16.25
N ASN A 164 8.83 3.04 16.51
CA ASN A 164 8.54 4.38 17.01
C ASN A 164 7.83 5.22 15.95
N THR A 165 8.20 5.07 14.67
CA THR A 165 7.54 5.71 13.54
C THR A 165 6.06 5.33 13.49
N VAL A 166 5.75 4.03 13.57
CA VAL A 166 4.37 3.53 13.55
C VAL A 166 3.60 3.96 14.81
N ALA A 167 4.24 3.90 15.98
CA ALA A 167 3.63 4.31 17.24
C ALA A 167 3.27 5.81 17.29
N SER A 168 3.90 6.64 16.46
CA SER A 168 3.63 8.08 16.37
C SER A 168 2.48 8.44 15.43
N LEU A 169 1.90 7.46 14.72
CA LEU A 169 0.77 7.69 13.81
C LEU A 169 -0.53 7.91 14.60
N PRO A 170 -1.50 8.64 14.01
CA PRO A 170 -2.88 8.60 14.45
C PRO A 170 -3.43 7.18 14.53
N GLU A 171 -4.39 6.99 15.43
CA GLU A 171 -4.90 5.68 15.84
C GLU A 171 -5.50 4.86 14.70
N ASP A 172 -6.18 5.52 13.76
CA ASP A 172 -6.76 4.90 12.59
C ASP A 172 -5.70 4.33 11.63
N LEU A 173 -4.64 5.10 11.36
CA LEU A 173 -3.52 4.67 10.52
C LEU A 173 -2.69 3.57 11.18
N ARG A 174 -2.55 3.60 12.51
CA ARG A 174 -1.91 2.52 13.27
C ARG A 174 -2.72 1.21 13.16
N GLN A 175 -4.02 1.27 13.39
CA GLN A 175 -4.91 0.12 13.21
C GLN A 175 -4.84 -0.44 11.77
N LEU A 176 -4.82 0.42 10.74
CA LEU A 176 -4.67 -0.03 9.35
C LEU A 176 -3.41 -0.88 9.16
N ILE A 177 -2.27 -0.45 9.70
CA ILE A 177 -0.99 -1.16 9.61
C ILE A 177 -1.07 -2.51 10.34
N GLU A 178 -1.66 -2.55 11.54
CA GLU A 178 -1.83 -3.77 12.33
C GLU A 178 -2.73 -4.79 11.62
N HIS A 179 -3.87 -4.35 11.07
CA HIS A 179 -4.76 -5.20 10.28
C HIS A 179 -4.08 -5.71 9.00
N THR A 180 -3.23 -4.89 8.39
CA THR A 180 -2.43 -5.27 7.22
C THR A 180 -1.44 -6.38 7.57
N GLU A 181 -0.65 -6.19 8.64
CA GLU A 181 0.33 -7.18 9.11
C GLU A 181 -0.33 -8.52 9.44
N ALA A 182 -1.45 -8.49 10.18
CA ALA A 182 -2.20 -9.69 10.52
C ALA A 182 -2.75 -10.42 9.29
N SER A 183 -3.21 -9.67 8.28
CA SER A 183 -3.73 -10.23 7.02
C SER A 183 -2.62 -10.86 6.18
N VAL A 184 -1.46 -10.22 6.10
CA VAL A 184 -0.27 -10.77 5.42
C VAL A 184 0.20 -12.04 6.11
N GLY A 185 0.32 -12.04 7.45
CA GLY A 185 0.70 -13.20 8.24
C GLY A 185 -0.24 -14.40 8.02
N SER A 186 -1.55 -14.14 7.98
CA SER A 186 -2.56 -15.18 7.72
C SER A 186 -2.39 -15.82 6.34
N VAL A 187 -2.16 -15.01 5.31
CA VAL A 187 -1.95 -15.51 3.93
C VAL A 187 -0.68 -16.34 3.79
N LEU A 188 0.41 -15.92 4.43
CA LEU A 188 1.68 -16.63 4.39
C LEU A 188 1.63 -17.96 5.17
N ALA A 189 0.82 -18.03 6.23
CA ALA A 189 0.59 -19.26 6.98
C ALA A 189 -0.23 -20.29 6.18
N VAL A 190 -1.24 -19.84 5.42
CA VAL A 190 -2.08 -20.73 4.58
C VAL A 190 -1.31 -21.27 3.37
N GLY A 191 -0.41 -20.48 2.77
CA GLY A 191 0.41 -20.91 1.62
C GLY A 191 1.54 -21.90 1.92
N ARG A 192 1.73 -22.29 3.19
CA ARG A 192 2.74 -23.27 3.64
C ARG A 192 2.18 -24.68 3.88
N ARG A 193 0.92 -24.92 3.54
CA ARG A 193 0.27 -26.24 3.55
C ARG A 193 0.18 -26.80 2.14
#